data_AF-A0A7J0E826-F1
#
_entry.id   AF-A0A7J0E826-F1
#
_cell.length_a   1.000
_cell.length_b   1.000
_cell.length_c   1.000
_cell.angle_alpha   90.00
_cell.angle_beta   90.00
_cell.angle_gamma   90.00
#
_symmetry.space_group_name_H-M   'P 1'
#
loop_
_entity.id
_entity.type
_entity.pdbx_description
1 polymer ?
#
loop_
_entity_poly.entity_id
_entity_poly.type
_entity_poly.pdbx_seq_one_letter_code
_entity_poly.pdbx_strand_id
1 'polypeptide(L)' 'MLLKKGVERGLTPFAIGSIMCRETLKKESMIEHIVREAEEAVLPGTSEATFLESVSLVMDRRLDELFPRGRAVNT' A
#
# COMPACT_ATOMS: atom_id res chain seq x y z
N MET A 1 -0.52 -8.49 -3.36
CA MET A 1 -0.07 -7.13 -2.96
C MET A 1 -0.55 -6.11 -3.97
N LEU A 2 0.04 -4.90 -4.05
CA LEU A 2 -0.60 -3.67 -4.54
C LEU A 2 -1.38 -3.81 -5.84
N LEU A 3 -0.79 -4.32 -6.92
CA LEU A 3 -1.47 -4.43 -8.21
C LEU A 3 -2.74 -5.28 -8.09
N LYS A 4 -2.63 -6.48 -7.49
CA LYS A 4 -3.78 -7.37 -7.23
C LYS A 4 -4.80 -6.72 -6.30
N LYS A 5 -4.34 -6.18 -5.17
CA LYS A 5 -5.17 -5.55 -4.13
C LYS A 5 -5.89 -4.29 -4.60
N GLY A 6 -5.26 -3.53 -5.49
CA GLY A 6 -5.79 -2.31 -6.10
C GLY A 6 -6.86 -2.64 -7.13
N VAL A 7 -6.61 -3.64 -8.00
CA VAL A 7 -7.62 -4.14 -8.95
C VAL A 7 -8.84 -4.69 -8.22
N GLU A 8 -8.65 -5.50 -7.17
CA GLU A 8 -9.74 -6.02 -6.32
C GLU A 8 -10.55 -4.90 -5.64
N ARG A 9 -9.94 -3.72 -5.42
CA ARG A 9 -10.60 -2.53 -4.87
C ARG A 9 -11.16 -1.57 -5.95
N GLY A 10 -11.05 -1.91 -7.23
CA GLY A 10 -11.51 -1.06 -8.34
C GLY A 10 -10.66 0.20 -8.57
N LEU A 11 -9.41 0.20 -8.13
CA LEU A 11 -8.50 1.33 -8.37
C LEU A 11 -8.13 1.40 -9.86
N THR A 12 -8.07 2.63 -10.38
CA THR A 12 -7.61 2.87 -11.76
C THR A 12 -6.09 2.66 -11.86
N PRO A 13 -5.56 2.40 -13.07
CA PRO A 13 -4.11 2.37 -13.29
C PRO A 13 -3.41 3.64 -12.81
N PHE A 14 -4.04 4.81 -12.96
CA PHE A 14 -3.53 6.07 -12.45
C PHE A 14 -3.42 6.07 -10.92
N ALA A 15 -4.47 5.69 -10.20
CA ALA A 15 -4.45 5.64 -8.74
C ALA A 15 -3.39 4.65 -8.22
N ILE A 16 -3.25 3.50 -8.86
CA ILE A 16 -2.19 2.52 -8.54
C ILE A 16 -0.81 3.14 -8.79
N GLY A 17 -0.61 3.79 -9.95
CA GLY A 17 0.64 4.47 -10.28
C GLY A 17 1.01 5.57 -9.28
N SER A 18 0.04 6.35 -8.81
CA SER A 18 0.25 7.38 -7.79
C SER A 18 0.66 6.84 -6.42
N ILE A 19 0.31 5.59 -6.10
CA ILE A 19 0.77 4.91 -4.87
C ILE A 19 2.20 4.40 -5.06
N MET A 20 2.53 3.88 -6.25
CA MET A 20 3.83 3.31 -6.58
C MET A 20 4.94 4.34 -6.78
N CYS A 21 4.61 5.50 -7.32
CA CYS A 21 5.59 6.48 -7.77
C CYS A 21 5.67 7.67 -6.82
N ARG A 22 6.88 8.25 -6.71
CA ARG A 22 7.06 9.55 -6.07
C ARG A 22 6.48 10.65 -6.96
N GLU A 23 5.82 11.62 -6.35
CA GLU A 23 5.33 12.82 -7.04
C GLU A 23 6.50 13.74 -7.43
N THR A 24 7.52 13.81 -6.57
CA THR A 24 8.78 14.52 -6.83
C THR A 24 9.92 13.73 -6.22
N LEU A 25 11.17 14.00 -6.62
CA LEU A 25 12.34 13.33 -6.06
C LEU A 25 12.47 13.45 -4.53
N LYS A 26 11.86 14.49 -3.93
CA LYS A 26 11.96 14.82 -2.51
C LYS A 26 10.79 14.30 -1.65
N LYS A 27 9.72 13.80 -2.28
CA LYS A 27 8.52 13.33 -1.58
C LYS A 27 8.45 11.81 -1.69
N GLU A 28 8.57 11.12 -0.56
CA GLU A 28 8.41 9.67 -0.51
C GLU A 28 7.05 9.25 -1.07
N SER A 29 7.04 8.12 -1.76
CA SER A 29 5.82 7.50 -2.27
C SER A 29 5.13 6.71 -1.16
N MET A 30 3.84 6.43 -1.36
CA MET A 30 3.08 5.62 -0.42
C MET A 30 3.65 4.19 -0.31
N ILE A 31 4.15 3.61 -1.41
CA ILE A 31 4.76 2.28 -1.36
C ILE A 31 6.03 2.26 -0.50
N GLU A 32 6.84 3.32 -0.53
CA GLU A 32 8.03 3.44 0.33
C GLU A 32 7.64 3.53 1.81
N HIS A 33 6.62 4.31 2.14
CA HIS A 33 6.09 4.36 3.50
C HIS A 33 5.58 2.99 3.98
N ILE A 34 4.88 2.25 3.12
CA ILE A 34 4.39 0.90 3.44
C ILE A 34 5.55 -0.05 3.73
N VAL A 35 6.58 -0.04 2.89
CA VAL A 35 7.75 -0.92 3.05
C VAL A 35 8.52 -0.59 4.33
N ARG A 36 8.76 0.70 4.60
CA ARG A 36 9.45 1.14 5.82
C ARG A 36 8.68 0.76 7.08
N GLU A 37 7.37 1.01 7.10
CA GLU A 37 6.53 0.65 8.25
C GLU A 37 6.52 -0.87 8.50
N ALA A 38 6.50 -1.68 7.44
CA ALA A 38 6.60 -3.13 7.56
C ALA A 38 7.96 -3.59 8.08
N GLU A 39 9.05 -2.92 7.69
CA GLU A 39 10.42 -3.18 8.17
C GLU A 39 10.56 -2.83 9.65
N GLU A 40 10.02 -1.69 10.08
CA GLU A 40 9.99 -1.27 11.49
C GLU A 40 9.14 -2.20 12.38
N ALA A 41 8.15 -2.90 11.79
CA ALA A 41 7.25 -3.80 12.49
C ALA A 41 7.81 -5.22 12.70
N VAL A 42 8.89 -5.60 12.01
CA VAL A 42 9.47 -6.96 12.09
C VAL A 42 10.83 -6.96 12.79
N LEU A 43 11.21 -8.11 13.36
CA LEU A 43 12.51 -8.25 14.03
C LEU A 43 13.64 -8.48 13.00
N PRO A 44 14.90 -8.09 13.31
CA PRO A 44 16.04 -8.46 12.49
C PRO A 44 16.14 -9.96 12.29
N GLY A 45 16.45 -10.40 11.06
CA GLY A 45 16.52 -11.83 10.72
C GLY A 45 15.17 -12.51 10.46
N THR A 46 14.07 -11.74 10.43
CA THR A 46 12.76 -12.22 9.99
C THR A 46 12.85 -12.78 8.56
N SER A 47 12.12 -13.87 8.29
CA SER A 47 12.08 -14.47 6.95
C SER A 47 11.45 -13.51 5.93
N GLU A 48 11.85 -13.63 4.67
CA GLU A 48 11.25 -12.86 3.57
C GLU A 48 9.73 -13.04 3.51
N ALA A 49 9.23 -14.26 3.73
CA ALA A 49 7.80 -14.55 3.72
C ALA A 49 7.04 -13.74 4.78
N THR A 50 7.54 -13.74 6.02
CA THR A 50 6.95 -12.98 7.13
C THR A 50 7.04 -11.47 6.89
N PHE A 51 8.13 -10.98 6.29
CA PHE A 51 8.25 -9.58 5.90
C PHE A 51 7.21 -9.20 4.84
N LEU A 52 7.03 -10.01 3.80
CA LEU A 52 6.03 -9.77 2.76
C LEU A 52 4.59 -9.86 3.30
N GLU A 53 4.33 -10.70 4.29
CA GLU A 53 3.06 -10.71 5.03
C GLU A 53 2.83 -9.38 5.77
N SER A 54 3.84 -8.87 6.48
CA SER A 54 3.80 -7.56 7.14
C SER A 54 3.50 -6.43 6.14
N VAL A 55 4.22 -6.39 5.01
CA VAL A 55 3.96 -5.44 3.92
C VAL A 55 2.52 -5.55 3.41
N SER A 56 1.95 -6.77 3.35
CA SER A 56 0.57 -7.00 2.88
C SER A 56 -0.46 -6.38 3.81
N LEU A 57 -0.26 -6.55 5.12
CA LEU A 57 -1.13 -6.06 6.17
C LEU A 57 -1.10 -4.53 6.26
N VAL A 58 0.11 -3.94 6.27
CA VAL A 58 0.29 -2.48 6.24
C VAL A 58 -0.37 -1.90 4.99
N MET A 59 -0.17 -2.53 3.84
CA MET A 59 -0.80 -2.09 2.59
C MET A 59 -2.32 -2.14 2.65
N ASP A 60 -2.92 -3.18 3.23
CA ASP A 60 -4.37 -3.23 3.40
C ASP A 60 -4.88 -2.08 4.26
N ARG A 61 -4.22 -1.81 5.38
CA ARG A 61 -4.54 -0.67 6.27
C ARG A 61 -4.48 0.66 5.53
N ARG A 62 -3.39 0.94 4.81
CA ARG A 62 -3.22 2.19 4.04
C ARG A 62 -4.21 2.33 2.90
N LEU A 63 -4.51 1.23 2.20
CA LEU A 63 -5.51 1.24 1.14
C LEU A 63 -6.92 1.47 1.69
N ASP A 64 -7.25 0.92 2.86
CA ASP A 64 -8.55 1.12 3.48
C ASP A 64 -8.69 2.56 4.06
N GLU A 65 -7.59 3.18 4.51
CA GLU A 65 -7.53 4.62 4.90
C GLU A 65 -7.77 5.55 3.70
N LEU A 66 -7.13 5.28 2.55
CA LEU A 66 -7.20 6.13 1.35
C LEU A 66 -8.47 5.88 0.52
N PHE A 67 -8.89 4.62 0.44
CA PHE A 67 -10.00 4.14 -0.36
C PHE A 67 -10.93 3.27 0.49
N PRO A 68 -11.70 3.88 1.41
CA PRO A 68 -12.61 3.14 2.27
C PRO A 68 -13.59 2.30 1.45
N ARG A 69 -13.76 1.04 1.84
CA ARG A 69 -14.71 0.15 1.19
C ARG A 69 -16.14 0.65 1.48
N GLY A 70 -16.95 0.78 0.43
CA GLY A 70 -18.39 1.06 0.58
C GLY A 70 -18.81 2.53 0.59
N ARG A 71 -18.01 3.48 0.08
CA ARG A 71 -18.55 4.82 -0.20
C ARG A 71 -19.49 4.73 -1.40
N ALA A 72 -20.80 4.71 -1.15
CA ALA A 72 -21.79 5.04 -2.16
C ALA A 72 -21.38 6.40 -2.75
N VAL A 73 -21.04 6.40 -4.04
CA VAL A 73 -21.02 7.60 -4.84
C VAL A 73 -22.48 8.05 -4.90
N ASN A 74 -22.89 8.89 -3.95
CA ASN A 74 -24.05 9.73 -4.18
C ASN A 74 -23.63 10.73 -5.24
N THR A 75 -24.16 10.50 -6.43
CA THR A 75 -24.25 11.43 -7.57
C THR A 75 -24.57 12.85 -7.15
#